data_AF-A0A1R1Y112-F1
#
_entry.id   AF-A0A1R1Y112-F1
#
_cell.length_a   1.000
_cell.length_b   1.000
_cell.length_c   1.000
_cell.angle_alpha   90.00
_cell.angle_beta   90.00
_cell.angle_gamma   90.00
#
_symmetry.space_group_name_H-M   'P 1'
#
loop_
_entity.id
_entity.type
_entity.pdbx_description
1 polymer ?
#
loop_
_entity_poly.entity_id
_entity_poly.type
_entity_poly.pdbx_seq_one_letter_code
_entity_poly.pdbx_strand_id
1 'polypeptide(L)'
;MKASLIVSSFIIINSVSGVSINNLNTLTKRSLYTDSFQFTLKDFVDFASVYQYCKADYLDSNTYKPLENSELISVQAILREGDRAPEYFNVDDGNTWSFCDKTGLTKQLRPMTTIQLNDTSVDITKGQVLQIPYNPICIAGELTQKGAVDSIDLGK
;
A
#
# COMPACT_ATOMS: atom_id res chain seq x y z
N MET A 1 -19.16 -43.07 33.45
CA MET A 1 -18.18 -41.95 33.44
C MET A 1 -18.93 -40.70 33.00
N LYS A 2 -18.93 -39.63 33.80
CA LYS A 2 -19.58 -38.36 33.45
C LYS A 2 -18.58 -37.52 32.65
N ALA A 3 -18.91 -37.19 31.41
CA ALA A 3 -18.12 -36.27 30.60
C ALA A 3 -18.56 -34.84 30.94
N SER A 4 -17.67 -34.09 31.60
CA SER A 4 -17.84 -32.65 31.80
C SER A 4 -17.30 -31.93 30.57
N LEU A 5 -18.19 -31.31 29.80
CA LEU A 5 -17.84 -30.42 28.70
C LEU A 5 -17.48 -29.05 29.32
N ILE A 6 -16.19 -28.71 29.32
CA ILE A 6 -15.74 -27.37 29.71
C ILE A 6 -15.81 -26.50 28.46
N VAL A 7 -16.83 -25.65 28.39
CA VAL A 7 -16.95 -24.60 27.37
C VAL A 7 -16.22 -23.37 27.90
N SER A 8 -14.97 -23.19 27.49
CA SER A 8 -14.22 -21.95 27.75
C SER A 8 -14.67 -20.89 26.76
N SER A 9 -15.62 -20.05 27.16
CA SER A 9 -15.98 -18.84 26.41
C SER A 9 -14.87 -17.80 26.56
N PHE A 10 -14.11 -17.56 25.50
CA PHE A 10 -13.20 -16.41 25.43
C PHE A 10 -14.02 -15.16 25.10
N ILE A 11 -14.20 -14.28 26.09
CA ILE A 11 -14.69 -12.93 25.86
C ILE A 11 -13.49 -12.08 25.48
N ILE A 12 -13.32 -11.80 24.19
CA ILE A 12 -12.39 -10.75 23.73
C ILE A 12 -13.07 -9.42 24.01
N ILE A 13 -12.73 -8.79 25.13
CA ILE A 13 -13.11 -7.39 25.37
C ILE A 13 -12.19 -6.55 24.48
N ASN A 14 -12.69 -6.16 23.30
CA ASN A 14 -12.07 -5.08 22.55
C ASN A 14 -12.28 -3.80 23.35
N SER A 15 -11.35 -3.46 24.24
CA SER A 15 -11.29 -2.14 24.84
C SER A 15 -10.76 -1.19 23.77
N VAL A 16 -11.65 -0.60 22.98
CA VAL A 16 -11.33 0.64 22.29
C VAL A 16 -11.22 1.67 23.40
N SER A 17 -10.01 2.14 23.68
CA SER A 17 -9.77 3.31 24.53
C SER A 17 -10.32 4.53 23.81
N GLY A 18 -11.65 4.68 23.82
CA GLY A 18 -12.32 5.88 23.37
C GLY A 18 -11.88 7.01 24.29
N VAL A 19 -11.14 7.97 23.75
CA VAL A 19 -10.86 9.23 24.46
C VAL A 19 -12.21 9.89 24.73
N SER A 20 -12.63 9.87 26.00
CA SER A 20 -13.78 10.64 26.46
C SER A 20 -13.39 12.11 26.44
N ILE A 21 -13.87 12.83 25.43
CA ILE A 21 -13.62 14.27 25.30
C ILE A 21 -14.72 14.98 26.10
N ASN A 22 -14.37 15.43 27.31
CA ASN A 22 -15.29 16.10 28.23
C ASN A 22 -15.80 17.48 27.73
N ASN A 23 -15.29 18.02 26.62
CA ASN A 23 -15.76 19.31 26.10
C ASN A 23 -15.48 19.52 24.60
N LEU A 24 -16.45 19.20 23.75
CA LEU A 24 -16.35 19.35 22.28
C LEU A 24 -16.07 20.79 21.81
N ASN A 25 -16.45 21.80 22.60
CA ASN A 25 -16.40 23.21 22.20
C ASN A 25 -15.02 23.88 22.32
N THR A 26 -13.98 23.14 22.75
CA THR A 26 -12.61 23.67 22.91
C THR A 26 -11.59 23.10 21.92
N LEU A 27 -12.01 22.14 21.08
CA LEU A 27 -11.12 21.49 20.11
C LEU A 27 -11.04 22.31 18.82
N THR A 28 -9.91 22.98 18.62
CA THR A 28 -9.55 23.46 17.28
C THR A 28 -9.11 22.26 16.44
N LYS A 29 -9.54 22.17 15.16
CA LYS A 29 -9.15 21.07 14.24
C LYS A 29 -7.63 20.80 14.20
N ARG A 30 -6.82 21.80 14.51
CA ARG A 30 -5.35 21.73 14.59
C ARG A 30 -4.85 20.90 15.78
N SER A 31 -5.56 20.87 16.91
CA SER A 31 -5.18 20.04 18.07
C SER A 31 -5.38 18.57 17.76
N LEU A 32 -6.50 18.19 17.13
CA LEU A 32 -6.80 16.80 16.78
C LEU A 32 -5.76 16.17 15.83
N TYR A 33 -5.24 16.92 14.86
CA TYR A 33 -4.14 16.45 14.01
C TYR A 33 -2.82 16.35 14.76
N THR A 34 -2.52 17.33 15.63
CA THR A 34 -1.28 17.32 16.41
C THR A 34 -1.27 16.14 17.38
N ASP A 35 -2.38 15.89 18.05
CA ASP A 35 -2.53 14.80 19.02
C ASP A 35 -2.47 13.43 18.33
N SER A 36 -3.10 13.27 17.15
CA SER A 36 -3.03 12.02 16.38
C SER A 36 -1.64 11.77 15.80
N PHE A 37 -0.97 12.81 15.32
CA PHE A 37 0.40 12.73 14.82
C PHE A 37 1.37 12.37 15.94
N GLN A 38 1.27 13.03 17.09
CA GLN A 38 2.12 12.74 18.26
C GLN A 38 1.86 11.35 18.81
N PHE A 39 0.61 10.90 18.85
CA PHE A 39 0.27 9.53 19.22
C PHE A 39 0.92 8.51 18.27
N THR A 40 0.76 8.70 16.95
CA THR A 40 1.33 7.80 15.94
C THR A 40 2.86 7.79 15.98
N LEU A 41 3.49 8.96 16.15
CA LEU A 41 4.93 9.09 16.27
C LEU A 41 5.46 8.39 17.53
N LYS A 42 4.77 8.58 18.66
CA LYS A 42 5.13 7.93 19.93
C LYS A 42 4.96 6.41 19.84
N ASP A 43 3.87 5.95 19.26
CA ASP A 43 3.62 4.52 19.03
C ASP A 43 4.70 3.92 18.12
N PHE A 44 5.04 4.61 17.03
CA PHE A 44 6.15 4.20 16.16
C PHE A 44 7.48 4.11 16.91
N VAL A 45 7.84 5.11 17.74
CA VAL A 45 9.11 5.11 18.49
C VAL A 45 9.13 4.02 19.57
N ASP A 46 8.06 3.91 20.36
CA ASP A 46 7.96 2.99 21.48
C ASP A 46 7.95 1.52 21.00
N PHE A 47 7.39 1.28 19.81
CA PHE A 47 7.26 -0.07 19.23
C PHE A 47 8.09 -0.26 17.95
N ALA A 48 9.04 0.62 17.60
CA ALA A 48 9.83 0.52 16.37
C ALA A 48 10.54 -0.83 16.23
N SER A 49 10.99 -1.41 17.35
CA SER A 49 11.65 -2.72 17.40
C SER A 49 10.68 -3.90 17.27
N VAL A 50 9.38 -3.68 17.54
CA VAL A 50 8.28 -4.65 17.41
C VAL A 50 7.64 -4.56 16.03
N TYR A 51 7.57 -3.35 15.46
CA TYR A 51 7.31 -3.09 14.05
C TYR A 51 8.52 -3.52 13.21
N GLN A 52 8.80 -4.82 13.21
CA GLN A 52 9.39 -5.41 12.01
C GLN A 52 8.43 -5.03 10.89
N TYR A 53 8.87 -4.20 9.95
CA TYR A 53 8.13 -3.99 8.72
C TYR A 53 8.01 -5.36 8.05
N CYS A 54 6.90 -6.05 8.32
CA CYS A 54 6.60 -7.35 7.77
C CYS A 54 6.37 -7.14 6.29
N LYS A 55 7.44 -7.23 5.50
CA LYS A 55 7.28 -7.54 4.09
C LYS A 55 6.75 -8.98 4.06
N ALA A 56 5.51 -9.15 3.65
CA ALA A 56 4.99 -10.47 3.37
C ALA A 56 5.89 -11.11 2.29
N ASP A 57 6.19 -12.39 2.45
CA ASP A 57 6.86 -13.13 1.39
C ASP A 57 6.00 -13.10 0.12
N TYR A 58 6.66 -13.15 -1.04
CA TYR A 58 5.92 -13.28 -2.29
C TYR A 58 5.09 -14.56 -2.26
N LEU A 59 3.94 -14.51 -2.93
CA LEU A 59 3.12 -15.70 -3.12
C LEU A 59 3.94 -16.73 -3.90
N ASP A 60 4.24 -17.87 -3.29
CA ASP A 60 4.82 -19.01 -3.98
C ASP A 60 3.70 -19.85 -4.58
N SER A 61 3.58 -19.81 -5.90
CA SER A 61 2.56 -20.57 -6.65
C SER A 61 2.63 -22.08 -6.37
N ASN A 62 3.80 -22.61 -5.97
CA ASN A 62 3.95 -24.02 -5.61
C ASN A 62 3.34 -24.38 -4.26
N THR A 63 3.11 -23.39 -3.39
CA THR A 63 2.44 -23.59 -2.11
C THR A 63 0.91 -23.59 -2.25
N TYR A 64 0.39 -23.09 -3.37
CA TYR A 64 -1.03 -23.12 -3.65
C TYR A 64 -1.46 -24.50 -4.16
N LYS A 65 -2.36 -25.15 -3.43
CA LYS A 65 -3.01 -26.39 -3.88
C LYS A 65 -4.44 -26.07 -4.31
N PRO A 66 -4.83 -26.41 -5.55
CA PRO A 66 -6.23 -26.35 -5.96
C PRO A 66 -7.10 -27.16 -5.00
N LEU A 67 -8.30 -26.67 -4.71
CA LEU A 67 -9.25 -27.41 -3.89
C LEU A 67 -9.69 -28.68 -4.63
N GLU A 68 -9.70 -29.83 -3.94
CA GLU A 68 -10.10 -31.10 -4.54
C GLU A 68 -11.53 -31.06 -5.07
N ASN A 69 -11.78 -31.70 -6.21
CA ASN A 69 -13.08 -31.76 -6.89
C ASN A 69 -13.66 -30.37 -7.24
N SER A 70 -12.80 -29.37 -7.48
CA SER A 70 -13.20 -28.03 -7.90
C SER A 70 -12.47 -27.60 -9.17
N GLU A 71 -13.09 -26.68 -9.91
CA GLU A 71 -12.53 -26.05 -11.10
C GLU A 71 -12.47 -24.54 -10.88
N LEU A 72 -11.35 -23.92 -11.25
CA LEU A 72 -11.19 -22.47 -11.16
C LEU A 72 -11.96 -21.80 -12.30
N ILE A 73 -13.03 -21.08 -11.95
CA ILE A 73 -13.87 -20.38 -12.94
C ILE A 73 -13.38 -18.96 -13.22
N SER A 74 -12.98 -18.20 -12.19
CA SER A 74 -12.45 -16.83 -12.36
C SER A 74 -11.62 -16.37 -11.17
N VAL A 75 -10.74 -15.38 -11.40
CA VAL A 75 -9.95 -14.68 -10.39
C VAL A 75 -10.10 -13.19 -10.58
N GLN A 76 -10.27 -12.46 -9.48
CA GLN A 76 -10.24 -11.00 -9.44
C GLN A 76 -9.23 -10.57 -8.38
N ALA A 77 -8.33 -9.66 -8.74
CA ALA A 77 -7.34 -9.11 -7.83
C ALA A 77 -7.44 -7.59 -7.83
N ILE A 78 -7.47 -7.01 -6.62
CA ILE A 78 -7.37 -5.57 -6.41
C ILE A 78 -6.08 -5.36 -5.66
N LEU A 79 -5.15 -4.67 -6.29
CA LEU A 79 -3.79 -4.51 -5.83
C LEU A 79 -3.50 -3.03 -5.62
N ARG A 80 -2.75 -2.73 -4.57
CA ARG A 80 -2.16 -1.41 -4.39
C ARG A 80 -0.93 -1.30 -5.29
N GLU A 81 -0.60 -0.07 -5.68
CA GLU A 81 0.69 0.21 -6.31
C GLU A 81 1.88 -0.23 -5.44
N GLY A 82 3.00 -0.58 -6.09
CA GLY A 82 4.25 -0.89 -5.41
C GLY A 82 4.90 0.34 -4.75
N ASP A 83 6.07 0.13 -4.15
CA ASP A 83 6.81 1.17 -3.42
C ASP A 83 7.00 2.47 -4.21
N ARG A 84 6.68 3.59 -3.55
CA ARG A 84 6.78 4.95 -4.09
C ARG A 84 7.79 5.78 -3.30
N ALA A 85 8.33 6.81 -3.96
CA ALA A 85 8.98 7.90 -3.26
C ALA A 85 7.96 8.65 -2.40
N PRO A 86 8.39 9.31 -1.30
CA PRO A 86 7.54 10.16 -0.49
C PRO A 86 6.79 11.19 -1.33
N GLU A 87 5.60 11.54 -0.89
CA GLU A 87 4.82 12.64 -1.46
C GLU A 87 5.52 14.00 -1.22
N TYR A 88 6.35 14.08 -0.19
CA TYR A 88 7.09 15.28 0.17
C TYR A 88 8.53 14.91 0.50
N PHE A 89 9.48 15.60 -0.12
CA PHE A 89 10.90 15.49 0.20
C PHE A 89 11.30 16.58 1.19
N ASN A 90 12.26 16.29 2.07
CA ASN A 90 12.97 17.36 2.75
C ASN A 90 13.82 18.14 1.73
N VAL A 91 14.06 19.41 2.00
CA VAL A 91 14.70 20.37 1.07
C VAL A 91 16.05 19.86 0.53
N ASP A 92 16.77 19.04 1.30
CA ASP A 92 18.11 18.56 0.97
C ASP A 92 18.17 17.06 0.62
N ASP A 93 17.04 16.36 0.58
CA ASP A 93 17.01 14.91 0.34
C ASP A 93 16.98 14.54 -1.16
N GLY A 94 16.88 15.51 -2.07
CA GLY A 94 16.59 15.26 -3.49
C GLY A 94 17.52 14.22 -4.15
N ASN A 95 18.84 14.31 -3.90
CA ASN A 95 19.81 13.38 -4.47
C ASN A 95 19.83 12.00 -3.79
N THR A 96 19.24 11.86 -2.60
CA THR A 96 19.13 10.57 -1.89
C THR A 96 18.16 9.63 -2.61
N TRP A 97 17.21 10.16 -3.37
CA TRP A 97 16.18 9.40 -4.08
C TRP A 97 16.59 9.03 -5.52
N SER A 98 17.82 8.58 -5.73
CA SER A 98 18.39 8.27 -7.05
C SER A 98 18.07 6.84 -7.56
N PHE A 99 16.88 6.32 -7.26
CA PHE A 99 16.48 4.93 -7.54
C PHE A 99 15.11 4.82 -8.25
N CYS A 100 14.82 5.80 -9.11
CA CYS A 100 13.59 5.84 -9.91
C CYS A 100 13.79 5.55 -11.41
N ASP A 101 15.01 5.22 -11.85
CA ASP A 101 15.24 4.81 -13.23
C ASP A 101 14.56 3.47 -13.50
N LYS A 102 13.51 3.52 -14.33
CA LYS A 102 12.69 2.37 -14.74
C LYS A 102 12.92 1.98 -16.20
N THR A 103 13.86 2.62 -16.90
CA THR A 103 14.04 2.40 -18.36
C THR A 103 14.41 0.95 -18.70
N GLY A 104 15.12 0.26 -17.82
CA GLY A 104 15.43 -1.17 -17.95
C GLY A 104 14.21 -2.11 -17.86
N LEU A 105 13.07 -1.61 -17.37
CA LEU A 105 11.81 -2.36 -17.22
C LEU A 105 10.84 -2.15 -18.39
N THR A 106 11.14 -1.23 -19.32
CA THR A 106 10.23 -0.88 -20.43
C THR A 106 9.91 -2.07 -21.33
N LYS A 107 10.85 -3.01 -21.50
CA LYS A 107 10.65 -4.18 -22.37
C LYS A 107 9.64 -5.19 -21.80
N GLN A 108 9.42 -5.15 -20.49
CA GLN A 108 8.54 -6.06 -19.75
C GLN A 108 7.10 -5.53 -19.72
N LEU A 109 6.89 -4.26 -20.07
CA LEU A 109 5.58 -3.65 -20.05
C LEU A 109 4.80 -3.98 -21.31
N ARG A 110 3.56 -4.42 -21.11
CA ARG A 110 2.61 -4.53 -22.20
C ARG A 110 2.25 -3.12 -22.67
N PRO A 111 2.09 -2.88 -23.98
CA PRO A 111 1.59 -1.61 -24.48
C PRO A 111 0.25 -1.31 -23.83
N MET A 112 0.20 -0.25 -23.02
CA MET A 112 -1.03 0.26 -22.43
C MET A 112 -1.28 1.62 -23.04
N THR A 113 -2.47 1.81 -23.60
CA THR A 113 -2.92 3.12 -24.06
C THR A 113 -3.66 3.81 -22.93
N THR A 114 -3.18 4.97 -22.51
CA THR A 114 -3.88 5.80 -21.52
C THR A 114 -4.52 6.98 -22.22
N ILE A 115 -5.65 7.42 -21.70
CA ILE A 115 -6.24 8.70 -22.08
C ILE A 115 -6.54 9.50 -20.83
N GLN A 116 -6.05 10.74 -20.79
CA GLN A 116 -6.41 11.68 -19.75
C GLN A 116 -7.72 12.37 -20.16
N LEU A 117 -8.78 12.13 -19.38
CA LEU A 117 -10.07 12.76 -19.61
C LEU A 117 -10.08 14.13 -18.94
N ASN A 118 -9.77 15.18 -19.71
CA ASN A 118 -9.87 16.56 -19.22
C ASN A 118 -11.32 17.07 -19.27
N ASP A 119 -12.14 16.52 -20.16
CA ASP A 119 -13.59 16.74 -20.24
C ASP A 119 -14.28 15.59 -21.00
N THR A 120 -15.59 15.71 -21.23
CA THR A 120 -16.43 14.69 -21.89
C THR A 120 -16.32 14.66 -23.43
N SER A 121 -15.62 15.61 -24.05
CA SER A 121 -15.40 15.67 -25.50
C SER A 121 -14.17 14.87 -25.95
N VAL A 122 -13.38 14.37 -24.99
CA VAL A 122 -12.18 13.59 -25.24
C VAL A 122 -12.52 12.25 -25.90
N ASP A 123 -12.00 12.04 -27.11
CA ASP A 123 -12.18 10.81 -27.89
C ASP A 123 -11.39 9.65 -27.28
N ILE A 124 -12.08 8.81 -26.52
CA ILE A 124 -11.52 7.63 -25.83
C ILE A 124 -10.92 6.58 -26.76
N THR A 125 -11.17 6.65 -28.07
CA THR A 125 -10.60 5.73 -29.05
C THR A 125 -9.16 6.08 -29.43
N LYS A 126 -8.68 7.28 -29.05
CA LYS A 126 -7.34 7.81 -29.38
C LYS A 126 -6.38 7.78 -28.20
N GLY A 127 -6.38 6.70 -27.42
CA GLY A 127 -5.43 6.53 -26.33
C GLY A 127 -3.98 6.64 -26.82
N GLN A 128 -3.10 7.20 -25.99
CA GLN A 128 -1.67 7.31 -26.28
C GLN A 128 -0.92 6.17 -25.62
N VAL A 129 0.08 5.61 -26.30
CA VAL A 129 0.97 4.61 -25.70
C VAL A 129 1.65 5.25 -24.50
N LEU A 130 1.46 4.66 -23.32
CA LEU A 130 2.09 5.11 -22.10
C LEU A 130 3.60 5.01 -22.25
N GLN A 131 4.29 6.15 -22.19
CA GLN A 131 5.74 6.22 -22.15
C GLN A 131 6.18 6.37 -20.71
N ILE A 132 7.08 5.49 -20.25
CA ILE A 132 7.71 5.67 -18.94
C ILE A 132 8.71 6.83 -19.06
N PRO A 133 8.54 7.91 -18.27
CA PRO A 133 9.51 8.98 -18.24
C PRO A 133 10.84 8.49 -17.67
N TYR A 134 11.94 8.94 -18.25
CA TYR A 134 13.27 8.71 -17.69
C TYR A 134 13.50 9.69 -16.54
N ASN A 135 13.45 9.18 -15.31
CA ASN A 135 13.68 9.94 -14.09
C ASN A 135 14.81 9.25 -13.29
N PRO A 136 16.07 9.70 -13.40
CA PRO A 136 17.17 9.12 -12.62
C PRO A 136 17.05 9.46 -11.12
N ILE A 137 16.38 10.56 -10.81
CA ILE A 137 16.03 11.00 -9.46
C ILE A 137 14.50 10.96 -9.34
N CYS A 138 14.00 10.39 -8.26
CA CYS A 138 12.56 10.30 -8.02
C CYS A 138 11.93 11.69 -7.87
N ILE A 139 10.75 11.85 -8.48
CA ILE A 139 9.85 12.95 -8.12
C ILE A 139 8.88 12.52 -7.02
N ALA A 140 8.21 13.51 -6.43
CA ALA A 140 7.28 13.30 -5.33
C ALA A 140 6.18 12.30 -5.73
N GLY A 141 5.95 11.30 -4.88
CA GLY A 141 4.93 10.27 -5.10
C GLY A 141 5.22 9.30 -6.24
N GLU A 142 6.38 9.37 -6.89
CA GLU A 142 6.70 8.54 -8.04
C GLU A 142 6.89 7.06 -7.66
N LEU A 143 6.43 6.15 -8.51
CA LEU A 143 6.77 4.73 -8.41
C LEU A 143 8.30 4.53 -8.56
N THR A 144 8.90 3.91 -7.55
CA THR A 144 10.34 3.61 -7.53
C THR A 144 10.67 2.46 -8.46
N GLN A 145 11.95 2.27 -8.79
CA GLN A 145 12.39 1.09 -9.52
C GLN A 145 12.03 -0.21 -8.78
N LYS A 146 12.21 -0.22 -7.45
CA LYS A 146 11.82 -1.35 -6.59
C LYS A 146 10.32 -1.63 -6.68
N GLY A 147 9.47 -0.61 -6.52
CA GLY A 147 8.02 -0.78 -6.60
C GLY A 147 7.55 -1.28 -7.96
N ALA A 148 8.22 -0.86 -9.04
CA ALA A 148 7.96 -1.37 -10.38
C ALA A 148 8.35 -2.85 -10.52
N VAL A 149 9.50 -3.27 -10.01
CA VAL A 149 9.93 -4.68 -9.98
C VAL A 149 8.95 -5.52 -9.17
N ASP A 150 8.57 -5.07 -7.97
CA ASP A 150 7.61 -5.77 -7.11
C ASP A 150 6.26 -5.98 -7.83
N SER A 151 5.79 -4.98 -8.58
CA SER A 151 4.55 -5.07 -9.35
C SER A 151 4.65 -6.07 -10.52
N ILE A 152 5.80 -6.11 -11.20
CA ILE A 152 6.07 -7.07 -12.28
C ILE A 152 6.16 -8.49 -11.72
N ASP A 153 6.87 -8.67 -10.61
CA ASP A 153 7.07 -9.97 -9.97
C ASP A 153 5.77 -10.54 -9.40
N LEU A 154 4.87 -9.69 -8.89
CA LEU A 154 3.53 -10.10 -8.49
C LEU A 154 2.68 -10.62 -9.66
N GLY A 155 2.97 -10.18 -10.89
CA GLY A 155 2.27 -10.62 -12.10
C GLY A 155 2.82 -11.90 -12.74
N LYS A 156 3.93 -12.44 -12.24
CA LYS A 156 4.51 -13.72 -12.70
C LYS A 156 3.82 -14.90 -12.04
#